data_AF-A0A166N227-F1
#
_entry.id   AF-A0A166N227-F1
#
_cell.length_a   1.000
_cell.length_b   1.000
_cell.length_c   1.000
_cell.angle_alpha   90.00
_cell.angle_beta   90.00
_cell.angle_gamma   90.00
#
_symmetry.space_group_name_H-M   'P 1'
#
loop_
_entity.id
_entity.type
_entity.pdbx_description
1 polymer ?
#
loop_
_entity_poly.entity_id
_entity_poly.type
_entity_poly.pdbx_seq_one_letter_code
_entity_poly.pdbx_strand_id
1 'polypeptide(L)'
;MHPPPVIHISMAPELRKQWVNGYAEDPAFKDKGKLGDGTSWYTGNRFFKDDFGLLFFRDADFQARLCVPRSQRNALLSQVHDTAFELSHAG
;
A
#
# COMPACT_ATOMS: atom_id res chain seq x y z
N MET A 1 20.43 4.35 15.17
CA MET A 1 19.32 4.66 14.24
C MET A 1 18.15 3.76 14.62
N HIS A 2 16.96 4.30 14.83
CA HIS A 2 15.77 3.47 15.06
C HIS A 2 15.24 2.97 13.70
N PRO A 3 14.84 1.70 13.58
CA PRO A 3 14.20 1.22 12.36
C PRO A 3 12.91 2.01 12.13
N PRO A 4 12.55 2.30 10.86
CA PRO A 4 11.30 2.97 10.57
C PRO A 4 10.13 2.12 11.09
N PRO A 5 9.05 2.75 11.59
CA PRO A 5 7.89 2.05 12.11
C PRO A 5 7.35 1.10 11.03
N VAL A 6 7.21 -0.18 11.40
CA VAL A 6 6.65 -1.20 10.53
C VAL A 6 5.13 -1.08 10.62
N ILE A 7 4.50 -0.68 9.51
CA ILE A 7 3.03 -0.69 9.43
C ILE A 7 2.60 -2.14 9.23
N HIS A 8 1.84 -2.67 10.18
CA HIS A 8 1.20 -3.97 10.04
C HIS A 8 -0.17 -3.78 9.38
N ILE A 9 -0.29 -4.16 8.11
CA ILE A 9 -1.57 -4.15 7.40
C ILE A 9 -2.16 -5.55 7.44
N SER A 10 -3.30 -5.68 8.14
CA SER A 10 -4.11 -6.89 8.06
C SER A 10 -5.10 -6.76 6.91
N MET A 11 -5.05 -7.69 5.96
CA MET A 11 -5.92 -7.74 4.79
C MET A 11 -6.37 -9.17 4.54
N ALA A 12 -7.66 -9.36 4.25
CA ALA A 12 -8.21 -10.67 3.90
C ALA A 12 -7.40 -11.30 2.75
N PRO A 13 -7.10 -12.61 2.77
CA PRO A 13 -6.23 -13.24 1.78
C PRO A 13 -6.73 -13.05 0.34
N GLU A 14 -8.05 -13.10 0.11
CA GLU A 14 -8.60 -12.87 -1.23
C GLU A 14 -8.36 -11.45 -1.74
N LEU A 15 -8.57 -10.46 -0.89
CA LEU A 15 -8.40 -9.05 -1.21
C LEU A 15 -6.92 -8.78 -1.50
N ARG A 16 -6.03 -9.34 -0.68
CA ARG A 16 -4.58 -9.22 -0.87
C ARG A 16 -4.14 -9.75 -2.23
N LYS A 17 -4.65 -10.90 -2.63
CA LYS A 17 -4.37 -11.48 -3.95
C LYS A 17 -4.81 -10.54 -5.09
N GLN A 18 -5.99 -9.92 -4.95
CA GLN A 18 -6.46 -8.93 -5.94
C GLN A 18 -5.54 -7.71 -6.02
N TRP A 19 -5.01 -7.25 -4.88
CA TRP A 19 -4.07 -6.12 -4.85
C TRP A 19 -2.75 -6.47 -5.51
N VAL A 20 -2.18 -7.63 -5.17
CA VAL A 20 -0.92 -8.13 -5.74
C VAL A 20 -1.03 -8.28 -7.25
N ASN A 21 -2.14 -8.87 -7.74
CA ASN A 21 -2.42 -8.97 -9.18
C ASN A 21 -2.58 -7.59 -9.82
N GLY A 22 -3.31 -6.70 -9.15
CA GLY A 22 -3.51 -5.33 -9.61
C GLY A 22 -2.21 -4.55 -9.83
N TYR A 23 -1.16 -4.81 -9.04
CA TYR A 23 0.14 -4.19 -9.28
C TYR A 23 0.80 -4.62 -10.60
N ALA A 24 0.62 -5.88 -11.02
CA ALA A 24 1.18 -6.38 -12.27
C ALA A 24 0.51 -5.73 -13.50
N GLU A 25 -0.77 -5.38 -13.36
CA GLU A 25 -1.58 -4.77 -14.42
C GLU A 25 -1.51 -3.22 -14.42
N ASP A 26 -1.14 -2.61 -13.29
CA ASP A 26 -1.05 -1.15 -13.16
C ASP A 26 0.28 -0.61 -13.72
N PRO A 27 0.27 0.20 -14.79
CA PRO A 27 1.49 0.78 -15.37
C PRO A 27 2.32 1.60 -14.38
N ALA A 28 1.71 2.16 -13.34
CA ALA A 28 2.43 2.91 -12.31
C ALA A 28 3.27 2.01 -11.39
N PHE A 29 2.89 0.73 -11.24
CA PHE A 29 3.39 -0.17 -10.21
C PHE A 29 4.08 -1.43 -10.73
N LYS A 30 3.79 -1.88 -11.96
CA LYS A 30 4.29 -3.14 -12.53
C LYS A 30 5.82 -3.29 -12.48
N ASP A 31 6.55 -2.18 -12.55
CA ASP A 31 8.01 -2.15 -12.55
C ASP A 31 8.63 -1.71 -11.21
N LYS A 32 7.82 -1.55 -10.15
CA LYS A 32 8.25 -1.03 -8.84
C LYS A 32 8.53 -2.16 -7.84
N GLY A 33 9.38 -1.88 -6.85
CA GLY A 33 9.68 -2.82 -5.75
C GLY A 33 10.47 -4.07 -6.17
N LYS A 34 11.15 -4.04 -7.33
CA LYS A 34 12.00 -5.16 -7.82
C LYS A 34 13.35 -5.28 -7.09
N LEU A 35 13.82 -4.19 -6.48
CA LEU A 35 15.19 -4.03 -5.98
C LEU A 35 15.25 -3.55 -4.51
N GLY A 36 14.15 -3.66 -3.76
CA GLY A 36 14.07 -3.12 -2.40
C GLY A 36 13.40 -4.11 -1.45
N ASP A 37 14.14 -4.55 -0.45
CA ASP A 37 13.57 -5.07 0.79
C ASP A 37 13.08 -3.90 1.65
N GLY A 38 12.10 -4.15 2.52
CA GLY A 38 11.52 -3.13 3.41
C GLY A 38 12.51 -2.52 4.41
N THR A 39 13.77 -2.97 4.42
CA THR A 39 14.87 -2.60 5.31
C THR A 39 15.93 -1.73 4.63
N SER A 40 16.05 -1.75 3.30
CA SER A 40 17.03 -0.93 2.58
C SER A 40 16.74 0.56 2.74
N TRP A 41 17.70 1.31 3.31
CA TRP A 41 17.66 2.77 3.45
C TRP A 41 18.09 3.51 2.18
N TYR A 42 18.15 2.80 1.04
CA TYR A 42 18.66 3.35 -0.20
C TYR A 42 17.72 4.44 -0.74
N THR A 43 18.19 5.68 -0.71
CA THR A 43 17.41 6.89 -1.06
C THR A 43 16.92 6.91 -2.50
N GLY A 44 17.57 6.14 -3.39
CA GLY A 44 17.21 5.99 -4.80
C GLY A 44 15.99 5.10 -5.06
N ASN A 45 15.59 4.23 -4.12
CA ASN A 45 14.44 3.34 -4.30
C ASN A 45 13.43 3.48 -3.15
N ARG A 46 12.39 4.27 -3.38
CA ARG A 46 11.31 4.52 -2.40
C ARG A 46 10.20 3.46 -2.43
N PHE A 47 10.26 2.51 -3.37
CA PHE A 47 9.27 1.45 -3.49
C PHE A 47 9.83 0.12 -3.02
N PHE A 48 9.08 -0.59 -2.16
CA PHE A 48 9.47 -1.90 -1.64
C PHE A 48 8.23 -2.79 -1.51
N LYS A 49 8.44 -4.11 -1.51
CA LYS A 49 7.39 -5.09 -1.23
C LYS A 49 7.61 -5.73 0.13
N ASP A 50 6.51 -6.11 0.79
CA ASP A 50 6.57 -6.98 1.96
C ASP A 50 6.62 -8.46 1.56
N ASP A 51 6.67 -9.34 2.57
CA ASP A 51 6.68 -10.81 2.39
C ASP A 51 5.41 -11.35 1.70
N PHE A 52 4.33 -10.55 1.66
CA PHE A 52 3.07 -10.91 1.02
C PHE A 52 2.91 -10.29 -0.37
N GLY A 53 3.93 -9.58 -0.87
CA GLY A 53 3.94 -8.93 -2.19
C GLY A 53 3.16 -7.63 -2.25
N LEU A 54 2.70 -7.09 -1.12
CA LEU A 54 2.07 -5.76 -1.06
C LEU A 54 3.12 -4.69 -1.34
N LEU A 55 2.78 -3.72 -2.20
CA LEU A 55 3.69 -2.66 -2.61
C LEU A 55 3.52 -1.44 -1.73
N PHE A 56 4.63 -0.94 -1.20
CA PHE A 56 4.69 0.27 -0.38
C PHE A 56 5.56 1.33 -1.03
N PHE A 57 5.21 2.59 -0.77
CA PHE A 57 6.01 3.76 -1.08
C PHE A 57 6.44 4.46 0.22
N ARG A 58 7.71 4.83 0.34
CA ARG A 58 8.19 5.72 1.41
C ARG A 58 8.03 7.17 0.98
N ASP A 59 7.25 7.93 1.75
CA ASP A 59 7.10 9.36 1.54
C ASP A 59 8.34 10.15 2.01
N ALA A 60 8.26 11.49 1.95
CA ALA A 60 9.37 12.37 2.32
C ALA A 60 9.79 12.23 3.79
N ASP A 61 8.86 11.78 4.65
CA ASP A 61 9.07 11.55 6.08
C ASP A 61 9.45 10.08 6.39
N PHE A 62 9.83 9.33 5.35
CA PHE A 62 10.16 7.90 5.41
C PHE A 62 9.03 7.02 5.94
N GLN A 63 7.77 7.50 5.93
CA GLN A 63 6.62 6.69 6.32
C GLN A 63 6.21 5.79 5.16
N ALA A 64 5.99 4.51 5.45
CA ALA A 64 5.48 3.56 4.47
C ALA A 64 4.00 3.86 4.19
N ARG A 65 3.63 3.93 2.91
CA ARG A 65 2.24 4.08 2.46
C ARG A 65 1.93 2.93 1.53
N LEU A 66 0.84 2.20 1.79
CA LEU A 66 0.39 1.13 0.91
C LEU A 66 -0.03 1.71 -0.44
N CYS A 67 0.54 1.20 -1.52
CA CYS A 67 0.14 1.59 -2.87
C CYS A 67 -1.20 0.94 -3.22
N VAL A 68 -2.16 1.74 -3.67
CA VAL A 68 -3.49 1.28 -4.07
C VAL A 68 -3.51 1.10 -5.59
N PRO A 69 -3.62 -0.14 -6.12
CA PRO A 69 -3.65 -0.36 -7.56
C PRO A 69 -4.91 0.26 -8.17
N ARG A 70 -4.85 0.67 -9.45
CA ARG A 70 -5.96 1.35 -10.15
C ARG A 70 -7.29 0.61 -10.07
N SER A 71 -7.27 -0.72 -10.15
CA SER A 71 -8.46 -1.58 -10.03
C SER A 71 -9.16 -1.46 -8.68
N GLN A 72 -8.46 -1.06 -7.63
CA GLN A 72 -8.99 -1.00 -6.25
C GLN A 72 -9.35 0.41 -5.78
N ARG A 73 -8.96 1.46 -6.52
CA ARG A 73 -9.19 2.85 -6.11
C ARG A 73 -10.67 3.18 -5.90
N ASN A 74 -11.54 2.77 -6.83
CA ASN A 74 -12.98 3.07 -6.73
C ASN A 74 -13.61 2.36 -5.53
N ALA A 75 -13.29 1.08 -5.32
CA ALA A 75 -13.79 0.30 -4.19
C ALA A 75 -13.32 0.90 -2.85
N LEU A 76 -12.06 1.36 -2.78
CA LEU A 76 -11.54 2.02 -1.59
C LEU A 76 -12.22 3.37 -1.34
N LEU A 77 -12.39 4.20 -2.38
CA LEU A 77 -13.06 5.49 -2.26
C LEU A 77 -14.52 5.34 -1.81
N SER A 78 -15.25 4.33 -2.33
CA SER A 78 -16.61 4.03 -1.87
C SER A 78 -16.60 3.66 -0.39
N GLN A 79 -15.74 2.73 0.04
CA GLN A 79 -15.64 2.33 1.44
C GLN A 79 -15.32 3.50 2.36
N VAL A 80 -14.41 4.40 1.97
CA VAL A 80 -14.06 5.59 2.75
C VAL A 80 -15.24 6.56 2.82
N HIS A 81 -15.97 6.74 1.71
CA HIS A 81 -17.16 7.57 1.67
C HIS A 81 -18.28 7.01 2.57
N ASP A 82 -18.56 5.71 2.47
CA ASP A 82 -19.55 5.02 3.29
C ASP A 82 -19.16 5.04 4.78
N THR A 83 -17.90 4.73 5.12
CA THR A 83 -17.45 4.78 6.52
C THR A 83 -17.43 6.19 7.10
N ALA A 84 -17.07 7.21 6.31
CA ALA A 84 -17.16 8.60 6.74
C ALA A 84 -18.62 9.03 6.97
N PHE A 85 -19.54 8.58 6.12
CA PHE A 85 -20.97 8.86 6.26
C PHE A 85 -21.56 8.20 7.51
N GLU A 86 -21.24 6.93 7.76
CA GLU A 86 -21.67 6.20 8.96
C GLU A 86 -21.13 6.84 10.26
N LEU A 87 -19.88 7.28 10.28
CA LEU A 87 -19.30 7.99 11.43
C LEU A 87 -19.89 9.38 11.64
N SER A 88 -20.40 10.02 10.60
CA SER A 88 -21.05 11.34 10.69
C SER A 88 -22.49 11.30 11.21
N HIS A 89 -23.13 10.12 11.28
CA HIS A 89 -24.45 9.92 11.87
C HIS A 89 -24.42 9.44 13.33
N ALA A 90 -23.23 9.23 13.91
CA ALA A 90 -23.05 8.94 15.33
C ALA A 90 -22.84 10.22 16.17
N GLY A 91 -23.60 11.29 15.85
CA GLY A 91 -23.55 12.60 16.52
C GLY A 91 -24.88 12.99 17.12
#